data_AF-A0A957P3M2-F1
#
_entry.id   AF-A0A957P3M2-F1
#
_cell.length_a   1.000
_cell.length_b   1.000
_cell.length_c   1.000
_cell.angle_alpha   90.00
_cell.angle_beta   90.00
_cell.angle_gamma   90.00
#
_symmetry.space_group_name_H-M   'P 1'
#
loop_
_entity.id
_entity.type
_entity.pdbx_description
1 polymer ?
#
loop_
_entity_poly.entity_id
_entity_poly.type
_entity_poly.pdbx_seq_one_letter_code
_entity_poly.pdbx_strand_id
1 'polypeptide(L)'
;MTARSDYKFIGFATLLLLMLAGLWLGAALFGRPRLQAQSGSCPVANKIDETLPSGGRWQLCWEARDQEGIVLHDIFYTTPTGVTRKVLRQAGLAQIQVSRDDGSAPTQVLTELGLGGDHLLTLEVADCTDGTL
;
A
#
# COMPACT_ATOMS: atom_id res chain seq x y z
N MET A 1 -69.86 21.01 -7.77
CA MET A 1 -69.28 19.71 -7.33
C MET A 1 -68.04 19.43 -8.17
N THR A 2 -66.84 19.92 -7.82
CA THR A 2 -65.63 19.71 -8.64
C THR A 2 -64.31 19.60 -7.87
N ALA A 3 -64.31 19.68 -6.53
CA ALA A 3 -63.07 19.74 -5.74
C ALA A 3 -62.47 18.38 -5.30
N ARG A 4 -63.05 17.23 -5.68
CA ARG A 4 -62.69 15.91 -5.14
C ARG A 4 -61.64 15.14 -5.97
N SER A 5 -61.39 15.58 -7.22
CA SER A 5 -60.46 14.91 -8.14
C SER A 5 -59.01 15.36 -7.93
N ASP A 6 -58.79 16.61 -7.52
CA ASP A 6 -57.45 17.22 -7.46
C ASP A 6 -56.59 16.68 -6.31
N TYR A 7 -57.20 16.30 -5.18
CA TYR A 7 -56.49 15.73 -4.02
C TYR A 7 -55.87 14.35 -4.29
N LYS A 8 -56.42 13.56 -5.22
CA LYS A 8 -55.88 12.25 -5.58
C LYS A 8 -54.64 12.36 -6.45
N PHE A 9 -54.60 13.31 -7.38
CA PHE A 9 -53.45 13.55 -8.25
C PHE A 9 -52.25 14.13 -7.48
N ILE A 10 -52.50 15.04 -6.53
CA ILE A 10 -51.45 15.63 -5.70
C ILE A 10 -50.80 14.57 -4.79
N GLY A 11 -51.59 13.65 -4.24
CA GLY A 11 -51.10 12.56 -3.38
C GLY A 11 -50.23 11.53 -4.11
N PHE A 12 -50.59 11.16 -5.34
CA PHE A 12 -49.76 10.25 -6.15
C PHE A 12 -48.44 10.88 -6.59
N ALA A 13 -48.45 12.17 -6.94
CA ALA A 13 -47.24 12.91 -7.31
C ALA A 13 -46.25 13.03 -6.13
N THR A 14 -46.74 13.29 -4.92
CA THR A 14 -45.89 13.38 -3.71
C THR A 14 -45.31 12.03 -3.30
N LEU A 15 -46.10 10.94 -3.37
CA LEU A 15 -45.61 9.58 -3.11
C LEU A 15 -44.54 9.13 -4.10
N LEU A 16 -44.70 9.45 -5.39
CA LEU A 16 -43.72 9.13 -6.42
C LEU A 16 -42.40 9.91 -6.20
N LEU A 17 -42.50 11.21 -5.86
CA LEU A 17 -41.35 12.05 -5.52
C LEU A 17 -40.60 11.54 -4.29
N LEU A 18 -41.30 11.09 -3.24
CA LEU A 18 -40.68 10.51 -2.05
C LEU A 18 -39.99 9.17 -2.34
N MET A 19 -40.58 8.31 -3.18
CA MET A 19 -39.94 7.06 -3.60
C MET A 19 -38.69 7.31 -4.46
N LEU A 20 -38.76 8.25 -5.39
CA LEU A 20 -37.61 8.64 -6.23
C LEU A 20 -36.48 9.25 -5.39
N ALA A 21 -36.82 10.11 -4.41
CA ALA A 21 -35.86 10.66 -3.47
C ALA A 21 -35.24 9.57 -2.57
N GLY A 22 -36.03 8.60 -2.11
CA GLY A 22 -35.55 7.45 -1.34
C GLY A 22 -34.61 6.54 -2.14
N LEU A 23 -34.92 6.30 -3.42
CA LEU A 23 -34.06 5.52 -4.31
C LEU A 23 -32.71 6.22 -4.56
N TRP A 24 -32.73 7.54 -4.75
CA TRP A 24 -31.53 8.36 -4.91
C TRP A 24 -30.66 8.38 -3.64
N LEU A 25 -31.27 8.53 -2.46
CA LEU A 25 -30.55 8.45 -1.19
C LEU A 25 -29.95 7.05 -0.94
N GLY A 26 -30.70 6.00 -1.27
CA GLY A 26 -30.24 4.62 -1.15
C GLY A 26 -28.99 4.36 -1.98
N ALA A 27 -29.00 4.74 -3.26
CA ALA A 27 -27.85 4.55 -4.15
C ALA A 27 -26.58 5.27 -3.66
N ALA A 28 -26.72 6.47 -3.09
CA ALA A 28 -25.60 7.24 -2.55
C ALA A 28 -24.99 6.63 -1.27
N LEU A 29 -25.79 5.91 -0.47
CA LEU A 29 -25.33 5.29 0.77
C LEU A 29 -24.69 3.91 0.54
N PHE A 30 -25.22 3.12 -0.41
CA PHE A 30 -24.74 1.75 -0.67
C PHE A 30 -23.69 1.65 -1.79
N GLY A 31 -23.60 2.64 -2.67
CA GLY A 31 -22.69 2.64 -3.82
C GLY A 31 -21.33 3.28 -3.58
N ARG A 32 -20.89 3.48 -2.32
CA ARG A 32 -19.60 4.13 -2.06
C ARG A 32 -18.47 3.33 -2.73
N PRO A 33 -17.72 3.90 -3.69
CA PRO A 33 -16.59 3.22 -4.28
C PRO A 33 -15.62 2.89 -3.15
N ARG A 34 -15.16 1.64 -3.09
CA ARG A 34 -14.08 1.29 -2.18
C ARG A 34 -12.86 2.08 -2.63
N LEU A 35 -12.39 2.99 -1.79
CA LEU A 35 -11.07 3.59 -1.97
C LEU A 35 -10.05 2.46 -1.93
N GLN A 36 -9.60 2.03 -3.11
CA GLN A 36 -8.51 1.09 -3.24
C GLN A 36 -7.24 1.89 -2.99
N ALA A 37 -6.44 1.44 -2.02
CA ALA A 37 -5.16 2.07 -1.78
C ALA A 37 -4.29 1.85 -3.03
N GLN A 38 -3.89 2.94 -3.67
CA GLN A 38 -2.97 2.88 -4.79
C GLN A 38 -1.60 2.46 -4.26
N SER A 39 -0.95 1.53 -4.96
CA SER A 39 0.44 1.14 -4.63
C SER A 39 1.37 2.34 -4.76
N GLY A 40 2.51 2.27 -4.05
CA GLY A 40 3.54 3.32 -4.09
C GLY A 40 3.97 3.65 -5.51
N SER A 41 4.33 4.91 -5.74
CA SER A 41 4.90 5.37 -7.00
C SER A 41 6.42 5.34 -6.90
N CYS A 42 7.04 4.41 -7.62
CA CYS A 42 8.48 4.33 -7.85
C CYS A 42 8.72 3.90 -9.31
N PRO A 43 9.94 4.08 -9.84
CA PRO A 43 10.32 3.55 -11.15
C PRO A 43 10.02 2.04 -11.25
N VAL A 44 9.68 1.56 -12.44
CA VAL A 44 9.30 0.15 -12.65
C VAL A 44 10.42 -0.81 -12.23
N ALA A 45 11.68 -0.45 -12.47
CA ALA A 45 12.85 -1.24 -12.05
C ALA A 45 12.98 -1.39 -10.52
N ASN A 46 12.37 -0.47 -9.77
CA ASN A 46 12.45 -0.38 -8.31
C ASN A 46 11.19 -0.94 -7.64
N LYS A 47 10.28 -1.50 -8.42
CA LYS A 47 9.00 -2.00 -7.93
C LYS A 47 9.06 -3.52 -7.75
N ILE A 48 8.63 -3.97 -6.57
CA ILE A 48 8.37 -5.39 -6.28
C ILE A 48 6.86 -5.56 -6.22
N ASP A 49 6.33 -6.51 -7.00
CA ASP A 49 4.90 -6.72 -7.18
C ASP A 49 4.61 -8.22 -7.33
N GLU A 50 4.42 -8.91 -6.21
CA GLU A 50 4.41 -10.36 -6.16
C GLU A 50 3.12 -10.91 -5.56
N THR A 51 2.57 -11.95 -6.19
CA THR A 51 1.43 -12.70 -5.65
C THR A 51 1.90 -14.06 -5.17
N LEU A 52 1.82 -14.27 -3.87
CA LEU A 52 2.24 -15.52 -3.23
C LEU A 52 1.24 -16.65 -3.53
N PRO A 53 1.65 -17.93 -3.41
CA PRO A 53 0.76 -19.09 -3.65
C PRO A 53 -0.51 -19.10 -2.80
N SER A 54 -0.50 -18.43 -1.64
CA SER A 54 -1.67 -18.25 -0.77
C SER A 54 -2.72 -17.25 -1.34
N GLY A 55 -2.42 -16.60 -2.46
CA GLY A 55 -3.26 -15.57 -3.10
C GLY A 55 -3.04 -14.16 -2.55
N GLY A 56 -2.23 -13.99 -1.51
CA GLY A 56 -1.87 -12.68 -0.99
C GLY A 56 -0.87 -11.99 -1.91
N ARG A 57 -1.11 -10.71 -2.24
CA ARG A 57 -0.23 -9.91 -3.09
C ARG A 57 0.48 -8.82 -2.30
N TRP A 58 1.79 -8.73 -2.46
CA TRP A 58 2.63 -7.68 -1.90
C TRP A 58 3.09 -6.73 -2.99
N GLN A 59 2.98 -5.43 -2.71
CA GLN A 59 3.49 -4.38 -3.59
C GLN A 59 4.33 -3.42 -2.77
N LEU A 60 5.56 -3.19 -3.18
CA LEU A 60 6.47 -2.30 -2.49
C LEU A 60 7.50 -1.72 -3.45
N CYS A 61 8.15 -0.65 -3.00
CA CYS A 61 9.23 0.00 -3.71
C CYS A 61 10.54 -0.21 -2.95
N TRP A 62 11.64 -0.34 -3.68
CA TRP A 62 12.98 -0.43 -3.10
C TRP A 62 13.91 0.62 -3.69
N GLU A 63 14.86 1.08 -2.89
CA GLU A 63 15.95 1.95 -3.33
C GLU A 63 17.22 1.64 -2.54
N ALA A 64 18.36 1.98 -3.12
CA ALA A 64 19.64 1.97 -2.43
C ALA A 64 19.98 3.39 -1.96
N ARG A 65 20.40 3.53 -0.71
CA ARG A 65 20.90 4.77 -0.10
C ARG A 65 22.27 4.54 0.49
N ASP A 66 23.14 5.53 0.42
CA ASP A 66 24.55 5.43 0.84
C ASP A 66 24.70 4.99 2.31
N GLN A 67 23.82 5.44 3.20
CA GLN A 67 23.89 5.13 4.63
C GLN A 67 23.17 3.82 4.97
N GLU A 68 21.86 3.75 4.74
CA GLU A 68 21.03 2.63 5.18
C GLU A 68 21.18 1.39 4.30
N GLY A 69 21.77 1.52 3.11
CA GLY A 69 21.78 0.48 2.09
C GLY A 69 20.41 0.33 1.45
N ILE A 70 19.83 -0.86 1.50
CA ILE A 70 18.50 -1.12 0.92
C ILE A 70 17.40 -0.54 1.83
N VAL A 71 16.55 0.31 1.24
CA VAL A 71 15.36 0.87 1.88
C VAL A 71 14.13 0.41 1.11
N LEU A 72 13.15 -0.11 1.83
CA LEU A 72 11.83 -0.44 1.29
C LEU A 72 10.85 0.66 1.66
N HIS A 73 10.02 1.11 0.74
CA HIS A 73 8.97 2.08 1.01
C HIS A 73 7.66 1.73 0.31
N ASP A 74 6.59 2.37 0.79
CA ASP A 74 5.25 2.21 0.26
C ASP A 74 4.81 0.75 0.14
N ILE A 75 4.83 0.05 1.28
CA ILE A 75 4.55 -1.38 1.37
C ILE A 75 3.05 -1.60 1.54
N PHE A 76 2.46 -2.28 0.57
CA PHE A 76 1.05 -2.66 0.53
C PHE A 76 0.87 -4.17 0.51
N TYR A 77 -0.18 -4.61 1.18
CA TYR A 77 -0.67 -5.97 1.12
C TYR A 77 -2.10 -5.97 0.58
N THR A 78 -2.38 -6.86 -0.37
CA THR A 78 -3.72 -7.15 -0.86
C THR A 78 -4.10 -8.58 -0.48
N THR A 79 -5.22 -8.74 0.22
CA THR A 79 -5.74 -10.06 0.59
C THR A 79 -6.14 -10.87 -0.65
N PRO A 80 -6.26 -12.21 -0.55
CA PRO A 80 -6.82 -13.03 -1.63
C PRO A 80 -8.23 -12.60 -2.08
N THR A 81 -8.98 -11.93 -1.19
CA THR A 81 -10.32 -11.38 -1.46
C THR A 81 -10.30 -9.96 -2.07
N GLY A 82 -9.11 -9.42 -2.38
CA GLY A 82 -8.93 -8.15 -3.07
C GLY A 82 -8.92 -6.91 -2.17
N VAL A 83 -8.77 -7.07 -0.85
CA VAL A 83 -8.72 -5.94 0.08
C VAL A 83 -7.29 -5.45 0.23
N THR A 84 -6.98 -4.26 -0.29
CA THR A 84 -5.65 -3.63 -0.21
C THR A 84 -5.52 -2.74 1.02
N ARG A 85 -4.38 -2.82 1.70
CA ARG A 85 -3.99 -1.95 2.83
C ARG A 85 -2.52 -1.57 2.74
N LYS A 86 -2.22 -0.32 3.12
CA LYS A 86 -0.84 0.09 3.39
C LYS A 86 -0.43 -0.54 4.72
N VAL A 87 0.65 -1.32 4.70
CA VAL A 87 1.18 -2.02 5.87
C VAL A 87 2.26 -1.16 6.51
N LEU A 88 3.18 -0.63 5.71
CA LEU A 88 4.29 0.17 6.19
C LEU A 88 4.62 1.28 5.20
N ARG A 89 5.00 2.45 5.73
CA ARG A 89 5.45 3.56 4.89
C ARG A 89 6.89 3.37 4.42
N GLN A 90 7.79 2.99 5.32
CA GLN A 90 9.20 2.78 5.02
C GLN A 90 9.82 1.83 6.04
N ALA A 91 10.75 0.98 5.59
CA ALA A 91 11.67 0.19 6.40
C ALA A 91 13.09 0.35 5.83
N GLY A 92 14.05 0.52 6.72
CA GLY A 92 15.47 0.57 6.40
C GLY A 92 16.27 0.29 7.67
N LEU A 93 17.55 -0.07 7.53
CA LEU A 93 18.39 -0.30 8.69
C LEU A 93 18.79 1.04 9.33
N ALA A 94 18.57 1.16 10.64
CA ALA A 94 18.82 2.41 11.35
C ALA A 94 20.25 2.52 11.90
N GLN A 95 20.80 1.43 12.44
CA GLN A 95 22.17 1.38 12.96
C GLN A 95 22.65 -0.07 13.16
N ILE A 96 23.95 -0.30 13.01
CA ILE A 96 24.66 -1.50 13.47
C ILE A 96 25.81 -1.01 14.35
N GLN A 97 25.86 -1.50 15.59
CA GLN A 97 26.99 -1.28 16.47
C GLN A 97 27.74 -2.60 16.67
N VAL A 98 29.03 -2.61 16.32
CA VAL A 98 29.90 -3.77 16.54
C VAL A 98 30.77 -3.49 17.75
N SER A 99 30.66 -4.34 18.77
CA SER A 99 31.53 -4.32 19.95
C SER A 99 32.39 -5.57 19.94
N ARG A 100 33.69 -5.42 20.20
CA ARG A 100 34.67 -6.52 20.24
C ARG A 100 35.20 -6.71 21.66
N ASP A 101 35.59 -7.93 21.98
CA ASP A 101 36.12 -8.29 23.30
C ASP A 101 37.62 -7.94 23.49
N ASP A 102 38.20 -7.20 22.55
CA ASP A 102 39.60 -6.73 22.59
C ASP A 102 39.76 -5.40 23.35
N GLY A 103 38.68 -4.87 23.93
CA GLY A 103 38.67 -3.59 24.64
C GLY A 103 38.67 -2.36 23.73
N SER A 104 38.57 -2.56 22.40
CA SER A 104 38.41 -1.45 21.47
C SER A 104 37.05 -0.76 21.62
N ALA A 105 36.99 0.52 21.26
CA ALA A 105 35.73 1.27 21.26
C ALA A 105 34.74 0.65 20.26
N PRO A 106 33.43 0.60 20.57
CA PRO A 106 32.42 0.11 19.62
C PRO A 106 32.41 0.92 18.32
N THR A 107 32.25 0.23 17.19
CA THR A 107 32.16 0.83 15.85
C THR A 107 30.70 1.00 15.45
N GLN A 108 30.33 2.20 14.98
CA GLN A 108 29.00 2.53 14.48
C GLN A 108 28.94 2.41 12.96
N VAL A 109 28.71 1.21 12.43
CA VAL A 109 28.88 0.88 11.01
C VAL A 109 28.14 1.82 10.07
N LEU A 110 26.84 2.07 10.28
CA LEU A 110 26.08 2.93 9.35
C LEU A 110 26.53 4.40 9.37
N THR A 111 26.83 4.93 10.56
CA THR A 111 27.21 6.35 10.69
C THR A 111 28.65 6.59 10.24
N GLU A 112 29.54 5.62 10.44
CA GLU A 112 30.97 5.74 10.12
C GLU A 112 31.32 5.29 8.71
N LEU A 113 30.64 4.26 8.18
CA LEU A 113 30.96 3.62 6.91
C LEU A 113 29.81 3.69 5.91
N GLY A 114 28.58 3.51 6.38
CA GLY A 114 27.42 3.31 5.50
C GLY A 114 27.34 1.89 4.95
N LEU A 115 26.20 1.56 4.35
CA LEU A 115 25.91 0.23 3.78
C LEU A 115 25.54 0.28 2.28
N GLY A 116 25.41 1.48 1.71
CA GLY A 116 25.10 1.69 0.31
C GLY A 116 26.32 2.08 -0.53
N GLY A 117 26.05 2.61 -1.72
CA GLY A 117 27.11 3.06 -2.64
C GLY A 117 28.11 1.95 -2.94
N ASP A 118 29.40 2.27 -2.76
CA ASP A 118 30.52 1.34 -2.98
C ASP A 118 30.58 0.19 -1.95
N HIS A 119 29.74 0.20 -0.92
CA HIS A 119 29.63 -0.89 0.07
C HIS A 119 28.59 -1.95 -0.33
N LEU A 120 27.83 -1.75 -1.41
CA LEU A 120 26.99 -2.80 -1.98
C LEU A 120 27.84 -3.76 -2.81
N LEU A 121 27.67 -5.05 -2.55
CA LEU A 121 28.33 -6.11 -3.31
C LEU A 121 27.52 -6.43 -4.57
N THR A 122 28.21 -6.65 -5.68
CA THR A 122 27.60 -7.23 -6.88
C THR A 122 27.17 -8.65 -6.57
N LEU A 123 25.88 -8.94 -6.74
CA LEU A 123 25.34 -10.27 -6.53
C LEU A 123 25.82 -11.23 -7.63
N GLU A 124 26.17 -12.45 -7.23
CA GLU A 124 26.45 -13.57 -8.11
C GLU A 124 25.25 -14.52 -8.18
N VAL A 125 25.20 -15.38 -9.20
CA VAL A 125 24.10 -16.35 -9.37
C VAL A 125 23.97 -17.26 -8.15
N ALA A 126 25.10 -17.55 -7.49
CA ALA A 126 25.13 -18.35 -6.27
C ALA A 126 24.44 -17.67 -5.07
N ASP A 127 24.38 -16.34 -5.03
CA ASP A 127 23.74 -15.58 -3.95
C ASP A 127 22.20 -15.65 -4.03
N CYS A 128 21.67 -15.87 -5.24
CA CYS A 128 20.24 -15.88 -5.55
C CYS A 128 19.73 -17.30 -5.85
N THR A 129 19.86 -18.22 -4.90
CA THR A 129 19.31 -19.58 -5.06
C THR A 129 17.79 -19.50 -5.28
N ASP A 130 17.31 -20.07 -6.40
CA ASP A 130 15.92 -20.02 -6.87
C ASP A 130 15.41 -18.61 -7.26
N GLY A 131 16.30 -17.61 -7.32
CA GLY A 131 16.00 -16.24 -7.71
C GLY A 131 16.46 -15.87 -9.12
N THR A 132 16.26 -14.61 -9.48
CA THR A 132 16.75 -14.01 -10.72
C THR A 132 17.66 -12.83 -10.42
N LEU A 133 18.72 -12.68 -11.21
CA LEU A 133 19.59 -11.50 -11.24
C LEU A 133 19.06 -10.43 -12.20
#